data_AF-A0A913XXC8-F1
#
_entry.id   AF-A0A913XXC8-F1
#
_cell.length_a   1.000
_cell.length_b   1.000
_cell.length_c   1.000
_cell.angle_alpha   90.00
_cell.angle_beta   90.00
_cell.angle_gamma   90.00
#
_symmetry.space_group_name_H-M   'P 1'
#
loop_
_entity.id
_entity.type
_entity.pdbx_description
1 polymer ?
#
loop_
_entity_poly.entity_id
_entity_poly.type
_entity_poly.pdbx_seq_one_letter_code
_entity_poly.pdbx_strand_id
1 'polypeptide(L)'
;MKVENVTDKYHCQFLCLHERRCSSVNFKIKKDDNRLHRCKLFTSAANGNILPCKEYDFYENIIACASPMGMENRKINDSQITASSTYVRQDAKPIHGPWYGRLNRKADQQGIGGWAAGRKTDGEYIQVDLGVTNVITMVSTQGRSSCSCFQWVTSYSLAYSDDGTSWKPYEGDCTKIFPGNTDKNTVVTNKLEIPIKARYIRLIVKGFNGHPTMRMELYGCMELSP
;
A
#
# COMPACT_ATOMS: atom_id res chain seq x y z
N MET A 1 26.75 -11.74 24.58
CA MET A 1 25.76 -11.72 23.49
C MET A 1 26.12 -12.88 22.58
N LYS A 2 25.25 -13.90 22.45
CA LYS A 2 25.57 -15.12 21.69
C LYS A 2 24.86 -15.03 20.35
N VAL A 3 25.61 -14.75 19.30
CA VAL A 3 25.10 -14.80 17.93
C VAL A 3 25.19 -16.26 17.50
N GLU A 4 24.05 -16.90 17.26
CA GLU A 4 24.01 -18.25 16.72
C GLU A 4 23.59 -18.17 15.25
N ASN A 5 24.53 -18.44 14.36
CA ASN A 5 24.24 -18.62 12.94
C ASN A 5 23.59 -19.99 12.76
N VAL A 6 22.27 -20.02 12.64
CA VAL A 6 21.55 -21.22 12.25
C VAL A 6 21.41 -21.21 10.74
N THR A 7 22.12 -22.10 10.08
CA THR A 7 21.93 -22.41 8.66
C THR A 7 21.06 -23.65 8.55
N ASP A 8 19.93 -23.54 7.85
CA ASP A 8 19.18 -24.71 7.42
C ASP A 8 19.73 -25.27 6.09
N LYS A 9 19.11 -26.35 5.61
CA LYS A 9 19.41 -26.99 4.30
C LYS A 9 19.23 -26.03 3.11
N TYR A 10 18.69 -24.84 3.33
CA TYR A 10 18.29 -23.87 2.30
C TYR A 10 19.02 -22.52 2.42
N HIS A 11 19.97 -22.38 3.36
CA HIS A 11 20.80 -21.22 3.62
C HIS A 11 20.06 -19.94 4.06
N CYS A 12 18.88 -20.03 4.69
CA CYS A 12 18.30 -18.86 5.36
C CYS A 12 19.21 -18.49 6.57
N GLN A 13 19.56 -17.21 6.74
CA GLN A 13 20.25 -16.72 7.95
C GLN A 13 19.27 -15.92 8.80
N PHE A 14 19.30 -16.17 10.10
CA PHE A 14 18.45 -15.51 11.07
C PHE A 14 19.30 -14.83 12.12
N LEU A 15 18.91 -13.63 12.54
CA LEU A 15 19.54 -12.94 13.65
C LEU A 15 18.59 -12.99 14.84
N CYS A 16 18.95 -13.77 15.87
CA CYS A 16 18.17 -13.88 17.09
C CYS A 16 18.82 -13.06 18.21
N LEU A 17 18.08 -12.12 18.78
CA LEU A 17 18.57 -11.34 19.91
C LEU A 17 18.36 -12.07 21.24
N HIS A 18 17.27 -12.86 21.39
CA HIS A 18 16.95 -13.81 22.48
C HIS A 18 15.92 -14.85 21.96
N GLU A 19 15.70 -15.96 22.67
CA GLU A 19 14.87 -17.15 22.30
C GLU A 19 13.44 -16.86 21.79
N ARG A 20 12.94 -15.61 21.92
CA ARG A 20 11.59 -15.20 21.48
C ARG A 20 11.55 -13.98 20.56
N ARG A 21 12.71 -13.46 20.15
CA ARG A 21 12.82 -12.33 19.21
C ARG A 21 13.92 -12.62 18.20
N CYS A 22 13.51 -13.25 17.12
CA CYS A 22 14.34 -13.46 15.94
C CYS A 22 13.78 -12.64 14.79
N SER A 23 14.66 -11.93 14.09
CA SER A 23 14.33 -11.24 12.85
C SER A 23 14.95 -12.04 11.70
N SER A 24 14.15 -12.35 10.67
CA SER A 24 14.66 -12.94 9.43
C SER A 24 15.31 -11.84 8.59
N VAL A 25 16.57 -12.01 8.22
CA VAL A 25 17.31 -10.98 7.46
C VAL A 25 17.39 -11.31 5.97
N ASN A 26 17.10 -12.55 5.56
CA ASN A 26 17.37 -13.00 4.19
C ASN A 26 16.12 -13.44 3.41
N PHE A 27 16.13 -13.10 2.12
CA PHE A 27 15.22 -13.55 1.08
C PHE A 27 15.92 -14.57 0.18
N LYS A 28 15.17 -15.48 -0.44
CA LYS A 28 15.70 -16.41 -1.44
C LYS A 28 14.94 -16.24 -2.75
N ILE A 29 15.66 -16.21 -3.87
CA ILE A 29 15.07 -16.34 -5.21
C ILE A 29 15.08 -17.84 -5.56
N LYS A 30 13.90 -18.45 -5.76
CA LYS A 30 13.82 -19.84 -6.25
C LYS A 30 14.20 -19.84 -7.73
N LYS A 31 15.11 -20.74 -8.13
CA LYS A 31 15.61 -20.82 -9.53
C LYS A 31 14.54 -21.32 -10.51
N ASP A 32 13.52 -21.96 -9.95
CA ASP A 32 12.43 -22.69 -10.57
C ASP A 32 11.23 -21.79 -10.91
N ASP A 33 11.01 -20.70 -10.16
CA ASP A 33 9.93 -19.74 -10.43
C ASP A 33 10.41 -18.28 -10.60
N ASN A 34 11.70 -18.02 -10.37
CA ASN A 34 12.33 -16.70 -10.39
C ASN A 34 11.65 -15.67 -9.47
N ARG A 35 11.00 -16.14 -8.40
CA ARG A 35 10.28 -15.29 -7.43
C ARG A 35 11.03 -15.17 -6.11
N LEU A 36 10.82 -14.03 -5.46
CA LEU A 36 11.36 -13.72 -4.15
C LEU A 36 10.51 -14.37 -3.05
N HIS A 37 11.09 -15.33 -2.34
CA HIS A 37 10.49 -16.00 -1.18
C HIS A 37 11.08 -15.43 0.11
N ARG A 38 10.20 -15.09 1.08
CA ARG A 38 10.59 -14.57 2.41
C ARG A 38 10.61 -15.73 3.41
N CYS A 39 11.74 -15.95 4.09
CA CYS A 39 11.80 -16.90 5.20
C CYS A 39 11.03 -16.31 6.39
N LYS A 40 10.01 -17.01 6.93
CA LYS A 40 9.28 -16.59 8.14
C LYS A 40 9.58 -17.55 9.28
N LEU A 41 10.02 -17.02 10.42
CA LEU A 41 10.33 -17.82 11.60
C LEU A 41 9.09 -17.93 12.50
N PHE A 42 8.65 -19.16 12.78
CA PHE A 42 7.61 -19.44 13.78
C PHE A 42 8.28 -20.09 14.98
N THR A 43 8.17 -19.48 16.15
CA THR A 43 8.64 -20.10 17.40
C THR A 43 7.57 -21.06 17.91
N SER A 44 7.87 -22.36 18.02
CA SER A 44 7.18 -23.21 19.00
C SER A 44 7.99 -24.46 19.37
N ALA A 45 8.45 -24.52 20.62
CA ALA A 45 8.37 -25.71 21.47
C ALA A 45 8.61 -25.28 22.92
N ALA A 46 7.80 -25.79 23.85
CA ALA A 46 7.84 -25.49 25.29
C ALA A 46 9.15 -25.94 26.00
N ASN A 47 10.11 -26.51 25.27
CA ASN A 47 11.27 -27.22 25.84
C ASN A 47 12.63 -26.73 25.27
N GLY A 48 12.71 -25.49 24.75
CA GLY A 48 13.98 -24.87 24.37
C GLY A 48 14.66 -25.40 23.09
N ASN A 49 14.02 -26.30 22.34
CA ASN A 49 14.56 -26.76 21.05
C ASN A 49 14.08 -25.87 19.90
N ILE A 50 15.04 -25.28 19.17
CA ILE A 50 14.81 -24.58 17.90
C ILE A 50 14.58 -25.64 16.82
N LEU A 51 13.34 -25.80 16.38
CA LEU A 51 13.01 -26.63 15.22
C LEU A 51 13.30 -25.86 13.92
N PRO A 52 13.91 -26.49 12.90
CA PRO A 52 14.06 -25.86 11.59
C PRO A 52 12.68 -25.56 10.98
N CYS A 53 12.59 -24.42 10.30
CA CYS A 53 11.37 -23.93 9.69
C CYS A 53 10.73 -25.03 8.82
N LYS A 54 9.46 -25.40 9.10
CA LYS A 54 8.65 -26.07 8.09
C LYS A 54 8.40 -25.06 6.97
N GLU A 55 8.83 -25.40 5.76
CA GLU A 55 8.37 -24.76 4.53
C GLU A 55 6.86 -25.05 4.46
N TYR A 56 6.04 -24.07 4.85
CA TYR A 56 4.66 -24.07 4.38
C TYR A 56 4.71 -23.42 3.01
N ASP A 57 4.41 -24.22 1.99
CA ASP A 57 3.84 -23.69 0.75
C ASP A 57 2.63 -22.86 1.17
N PHE A 58 2.80 -21.53 1.23
CA PHE A 58 1.67 -20.61 1.39
C PHE A 58 0.95 -20.53 0.04
N TYR A 59 0.42 -21.68 -0.37
CA TYR A 59 -0.37 -21.92 -1.58
C TYR A 59 -1.83 -22.23 -1.23
N GLU A 60 -2.32 -21.70 -0.11
CA GLU A 60 -3.76 -21.50 0.06
C GLU A 60 -4.05 -20.01 0.26
N ASN A 61 -4.57 -19.39 -0.80
CA ASN A 61 -5.24 -18.08 -0.83
C ASN A 61 -4.42 -16.76 -0.83
N ILE A 62 -3.13 -16.74 -1.18
CA ILE A 62 -2.52 -15.44 -1.63
C ILE A 62 -3.12 -14.96 -2.97
N ILE A 63 -3.69 -15.87 -3.78
CA ILE A 63 -4.46 -15.48 -4.97
C ILE A 63 -5.79 -14.81 -4.59
N ALA A 64 -6.30 -14.97 -3.36
CA ALA A 64 -7.59 -14.40 -2.92
C ALA A 64 -7.51 -12.99 -2.32
N CYS A 65 -6.31 -12.48 -1.98
CA CYS A 65 -6.15 -11.18 -1.31
C CYS A 65 -5.47 -10.11 -2.17
N ALA A 66 -5.79 -10.11 -3.46
CA ALA A 66 -5.26 -9.18 -4.45
C ALA A 66 -6.36 -8.57 -5.32
N SER A 67 -7.62 -8.64 -4.87
CA SER A 67 -8.75 -8.10 -5.61
C SER A 67 -8.87 -6.59 -5.41
N PRO A 68 -9.33 -5.83 -6.42
CA PRO A 68 -9.65 -4.42 -6.25
C PRO A 68 -10.66 -4.21 -5.13
N MET A 69 -10.38 -3.28 -4.22
CA MET A 69 -11.19 -3.05 -3.03
C MET A 69 -12.37 -2.13 -3.31
N GLY A 70 -12.32 -1.36 -4.39
CA GLY A 70 -13.51 -0.75 -4.97
C GLY A 70 -13.43 0.73 -5.29
N MET A 71 -12.23 1.27 -5.49
CA MET A 71 -12.08 2.65 -5.93
C MET A 71 -12.62 2.82 -7.34
N GLU A 72 -12.17 2.02 -8.31
CA GLU A 72 -12.56 2.15 -9.72
C GLU A 72 -14.04 1.82 -9.95
N ASN A 73 -14.51 0.70 -9.40
CA ASN A 73 -15.86 0.19 -9.62
C ASN A 73 -16.94 0.84 -8.72
N ARG A 74 -16.55 1.81 -7.89
CA ARG A 74 -17.43 2.54 -6.96
C ARG A 74 -18.05 1.71 -5.83
N LYS A 75 -17.52 0.52 -5.52
CA LYS A 75 -17.92 -0.22 -4.31
C LYS A 75 -17.53 0.55 -3.03
N ILE A 76 -16.42 1.29 -3.06
CA ILE A 76 -16.11 2.31 -2.05
C ILE A 76 -16.89 3.57 -2.44
N ASN A 77 -17.78 4.04 -1.57
CA ASN A 77 -18.64 5.21 -1.83
C ASN A 77 -17.85 6.53 -1.78
N ASP A 78 -18.37 7.60 -2.41
CA ASP A 78 -17.70 8.91 -2.43
C ASP A 78 -17.47 9.48 -1.02
N SER A 79 -18.40 9.24 -0.09
CA SER A 79 -18.29 9.66 1.32
C SER A 79 -17.14 8.98 2.07
N GLN A 80 -16.66 7.84 1.57
CA GLN A 80 -15.54 7.09 2.14
C GLN A 80 -14.18 7.61 1.64
N ILE A 81 -14.17 8.54 0.69
CA ILE A 81 -12.94 9.07 0.09
C ILE A 81 -12.81 10.54 0.48
N THR A 82 -11.82 10.84 1.31
CA THR A 82 -11.53 12.20 1.79
C THR A 82 -10.10 12.57 1.45
N ALA A 83 -9.71 13.81 1.71
CA ALA A 83 -8.35 14.28 1.51
C ALA A 83 -8.01 15.38 2.52
N SER A 84 -6.71 15.55 2.75
CA SER A 84 -6.14 16.70 3.48
C SER A 84 -6.64 18.05 2.97
N SER A 85 -6.61 18.24 1.65
CA SER A 85 -7.14 19.42 0.99
C SER A 85 -7.55 19.10 -0.46
N THR A 86 -8.25 20.03 -1.10
CA THR A 86 -8.69 19.91 -2.49
C THR A 86 -8.49 21.24 -3.20
N TYR A 87 -8.04 21.20 -4.46
CA TYR A 87 -7.94 22.39 -5.29
C TYR A 87 -9.35 22.91 -5.63
N VAL A 88 -9.65 24.12 -5.18
CA VAL A 88 -10.91 24.81 -5.46
C VAL A 88 -10.66 25.90 -6.50
N ARG A 89 -11.43 25.87 -7.59
CA ARG A 89 -11.48 26.97 -8.55
C ARG A 89 -12.46 28.03 -8.07
N GLN A 90 -12.33 29.26 -8.60
CA GLN A 90 -13.19 30.39 -8.26
C GLN A 90 -14.70 30.13 -8.46
N ASP A 91 -15.08 29.18 -9.32
CA ASP A 91 -16.47 28.77 -9.56
C ASP A 91 -17.01 27.75 -8.54
N ALA A 92 -16.24 27.47 -7.47
CA ALA A 92 -16.58 26.60 -6.32
C ALA A 92 -17.00 25.16 -6.65
N LYS A 93 -17.00 24.74 -7.92
CA LYS A 93 -17.34 23.36 -8.30
C LYS A 93 -16.26 22.40 -7.78
N PRO A 94 -16.63 21.31 -7.09
CA PRO A 94 -15.67 20.40 -6.46
C PRO A 94 -15.03 19.42 -7.46
N ILE A 95 -14.73 19.87 -8.69
CA ILE A 95 -14.29 19.02 -9.82
C ILE A 95 -12.92 18.34 -9.62
N HIS A 96 -12.20 18.70 -8.54
CA HIS A 96 -10.90 18.13 -8.12
C HIS A 96 -11.01 17.32 -6.83
N GLY A 97 -12.23 17.10 -6.32
CA GLY A 97 -12.50 16.42 -5.07
C GLY A 97 -11.92 15.00 -4.97
N PRO A 98 -11.77 14.48 -3.75
CA PRO A 98 -11.14 13.19 -3.48
C PRO A 98 -11.79 12.02 -4.23
N TRP A 99 -13.11 12.03 -4.40
CA TRP A 99 -13.85 11.00 -5.14
C TRP A 99 -13.55 10.93 -6.64
N TYR A 100 -12.90 11.94 -7.23
CA TYR A 100 -12.35 11.84 -8.58
C TYR A 100 -11.01 11.10 -8.63
N GLY A 101 -10.40 10.83 -7.48
CA GLY A 101 -9.15 10.07 -7.31
C GLY A 101 -9.29 8.56 -7.50
N ARG A 102 -10.32 8.08 -8.18
CA ARG A 102 -10.54 6.66 -8.50
C ARG A 102 -9.71 6.25 -9.72
N LEU A 103 -9.08 5.08 -9.69
CA LEU A 103 -8.31 4.55 -10.84
C LEU A 103 -9.16 4.58 -12.12
N ASN A 104 -8.52 4.85 -13.26
CA ASN A 104 -9.14 4.93 -14.59
C ASN A 104 -10.27 5.96 -14.76
N ARG A 105 -10.63 6.72 -13.73
CA ARG A 105 -11.58 7.83 -13.83
C ARG A 105 -11.15 8.77 -14.95
N LYS A 106 -12.02 8.93 -15.95
CA LYS A 106 -11.83 9.88 -17.05
C LYS A 106 -12.38 11.25 -16.67
N ALA A 107 -11.86 12.27 -17.33
CA ALA A 107 -12.32 13.64 -17.19
C ALA A 107 -13.61 13.77 -17.99
N ASP A 108 -14.58 14.47 -17.42
CA ASP A 108 -15.89 14.72 -18.01
C ASP A 108 -16.45 16.06 -17.48
N GLN A 109 -17.75 16.28 -17.66
CA GLN A 109 -18.41 17.52 -17.23
C GLN A 109 -18.44 17.66 -15.70
N GLN A 110 -18.31 16.56 -14.95
CA GLN A 110 -18.38 16.56 -13.50
C GLN A 110 -17.00 16.72 -12.86
N GLY A 111 -15.95 16.16 -13.46
CA GLY A 111 -14.64 16.14 -12.82
C GLY A 111 -13.46 16.13 -13.79
N ILE A 112 -12.30 16.52 -13.27
CA ILE A 112 -11.06 16.62 -14.05
C ILE A 112 -10.34 15.30 -14.29
N GLY A 113 -10.90 14.19 -13.80
CA GLY A 113 -10.30 12.85 -13.90
C GLY A 113 -9.12 12.65 -12.94
N GLY A 114 -9.27 13.07 -11.69
CA GLY A 114 -8.30 12.88 -10.60
C GLY A 114 -8.63 13.77 -9.42
N TRP A 115 -8.22 13.35 -8.21
CA TRP A 115 -8.14 14.25 -7.07
C TRP A 115 -6.92 15.16 -7.24
N ALA A 116 -7.06 16.46 -6.98
CA ALA A 116 -5.93 17.38 -6.91
C ALA A 116 -5.88 18.07 -5.55
N ALA A 117 -4.72 18.04 -4.90
CA ALA A 117 -4.52 18.68 -3.60
C ALA A 117 -4.72 20.20 -3.70
N GLY A 118 -5.14 20.84 -2.62
CA GLY A 118 -5.32 22.30 -2.56
C GLY A 118 -4.00 23.06 -2.73
N ARG A 119 -2.90 22.50 -2.23
CA ARG A 119 -1.57 23.12 -2.26
C ARG A 119 -0.60 22.27 -3.07
N LYS A 120 0.40 22.93 -3.67
CA LYS A 120 1.52 22.28 -4.36
C LYS A 120 2.67 22.02 -3.37
N THR A 121 2.44 21.14 -2.41
CA THR A 121 3.40 20.84 -1.35
C THR A 121 3.42 19.34 -1.04
N ASP A 122 4.46 18.89 -0.34
CA ASP A 122 4.53 17.52 0.16
C ASP A 122 3.60 17.34 1.37
N GLY A 123 3.30 16.10 1.73
CA GLY A 123 2.46 15.80 2.90
C GLY A 123 0.96 15.90 2.66
N GLU A 124 0.51 16.49 1.55
CA GLU A 124 -0.88 16.35 1.08
C GLU A 124 -1.22 14.87 0.89
N TYR A 125 -2.42 14.47 1.31
CA TYR A 125 -2.87 13.08 1.23
C TYR A 125 -4.32 12.95 0.76
N ILE A 126 -4.57 11.81 0.10
CA ILE A 126 -5.90 11.23 -0.10
C ILE A 126 -6.09 10.08 0.89
N GLN A 127 -7.30 9.96 1.44
CA GLN A 127 -7.66 9.04 2.50
C GLN A 127 -8.87 8.21 2.07
N VAL A 128 -8.84 6.92 2.39
CA VAL A 128 -9.93 5.99 2.13
C VAL A 128 -10.35 5.31 3.43
N ASP A 129 -11.63 5.38 3.75
CA ASP A 129 -12.29 4.58 4.79
C ASP A 129 -12.86 3.30 4.17
N LEU A 130 -12.31 2.14 4.52
CA LEU A 130 -12.78 0.86 4.01
C LEU A 130 -14.04 0.33 4.73
N GLY A 131 -14.54 1.07 5.73
CA GLY A 131 -15.73 0.75 6.53
C GLY A 131 -15.48 -0.30 7.61
N VAL A 132 -14.72 -1.33 7.29
CA VAL A 132 -14.27 -2.39 8.22
C VAL A 132 -12.77 -2.62 8.08
N THR A 133 -12.17 -3.33 9.03
CA THR A 133 -10.77 -3.73 8.93
C THR A 133 -10.58 -4.71 7.77
N ASN A 134 -9.64 -4.39 6.90
CA ASN A 134 -9.28 -5.21 5.75
C ASN A 134 -7.77 -5.45 5.73
N VAL A 135 -7.36 -6.42 4.93
CA VAL A 135 -5.95 -6.65 4.58
C VAL A 135 -5.68 -5.99 3.23
N ILE A 136 -4.77 -5.03 3.21
CA ILE A 136 -4.34 -4.28 2.01
C ILE A 136 -2.98 -4.82 1.59
N THR A 137 -2.83 -5.17 0.32
CA THR A 137 -1.64 -5.86 -0.21
C THR A 137 -0.96 -5.10 -1.33
N MET A 138 -1.68 -4.26 -2.08
CA MET A 138 -1.11 -3.45 -3.17
C MET A 138 -1.84 -2.11 -3.31
N VAL A 139 -1.15 -1.15 -3.92
CA VAL A 139 -1.70 0.15 -4.30
C VAL A 139 -1.34 0.44 -5.75
N SER A 140 -2.32 0.79 -6.56
CA SER A 140 -2.10 1.31 -7.91
C SER A 140 -2.35 2.81 -7.95
N THR A 141 -1.52 3.52 -8.71
CA THR A 141 -1.66 4.97 -8.92
C THR A 141 -1.61 5.33 -10.40
N GLN A 142 -2.27 6.42 -10.75
CA GLN A 142 -2.32 7.00 -12.09
C GLN A 142 -2.40 8.53 -11.97
N GLY A 143 -1.86 9.29 -12.92
CA GLY A 143 -1.97 10.76 -12.92
C GLY A 143 -3.33 11.29 -13.37
N ARG A 144 -3.44 12.58 -13.66
CA ARG A 144 -4.68 13.23 -14.14
C ARG A 144 -5.05 12.77 -15.55
N SER A 145 -6.32 12.38 -15.77
CA SER A 145 -6.72 11.90 -17.11
C SER A 145 -6.95 13.01 -18.14
N SER A 146 -7.24 14.25 -17.72
CA SER A 146 -7.50 15.38 -18.62
C SER A 146 -6.40 15.56 -19.67
N CYS A 147 -6.78 15.87 -20.92
CA CYS A 147 -5.85 15.94 -22.05
C CYS A 147 -4.85 17.11 -21.95
N SER A 148 -5.27 18.24 -21.38
CA SER A 148 -4.50 19.49 -21.38
C SER A 148 -3.61 19.71 -20.15
N CYS A 149 -3.62 18.79 -19.18
CA CYS A 149 -2.90 18.97 -17.91
C CYS A 149 -2.00 17.76 -17.60
N PHE A 150 -0.70 18.00 -17.59
CA PHE A 150 0.33 17.00 -17.26
C PHE A 150 0.64 17.02 -15.77
N GLN A 151 -0.21 16.35 -14.98
CA GLN A 151 -0.14 16.35 -13.51
C GLN A 151 -0.21 14.94 -12.95
N TRP A 152 0.73 14.58 -12.09
CA TRP A 152 0.77 13.28 -11.42
C TRP A 152 1.66 13.33 -10.16
N VAL A 153 1.46 12.37 -9.27
CA VAL A 153 2.35 12.10 -8.13
C VAL A 153 3.48 11.19 -8.58
N THR A 154 4.74 11.60 -8.34
CA THR A 154 5.95 10.87 -8.74
C THR A 154 6.48 9.96 -7.64
N SER A 155 6.18 10.26 -6.38
CA SER A 155 6.50 9.40 -5.24
C SER A 155 5.56 9.67 -4.06
N TYR A 156 5.35 8.65 -3.24
CA TYR A 156 4.44 8.72 -2.10
C TYR A 156 4.85 7.79 -0.96
N SER A 157 4.35 8.06 0.24
CA SER A 157 4.36 7.12 1.36
C SER A 157 2.94 6.74 1.74
N LEU A 158 2.78 5.69 2.55
CA LEU A 158 1.48 5.27 3.07
C LEU A 158 1.42 5.49 4.59
N ALA A 159 0.23 5.74 5.10
CA ALA A 159 -0.09 5.65 6.52
C ALA A 159 -1.44 4.97 6.70
N TYR A 160 -1.64 4.29 7.82
CA TYR A 160 -2.86 3.52 8.06
C TYR A 160 -3.35 3.71 9.49
N SER A 161 -4.63 3.45 9.70
CA SER A 161 -5.30 3.68 10.98
C SER A 161 -6.51 2.75 11.14
N ASP A 162 -6.81 2.41 12.39
CA ASP A 162 -8.01 1.64 12.75
C ASP A 162 -9.18 2.55 13.15
N ASP A 163 -8.89 3.75 13.67
CA ASP A 163 -9.86 4.70 14.25
C ASP A 163 -10.07 5.97 13.40
N GLY A 164 -9.18 6.24 12.43
CA GLY A 164 -9.19 7.45 11.60
C GLY A 164 -8.50 8.66 12.23
N THR A 165 -8.08 8.57 13.51
CA THR A 165 -7.45 9.65 14.28
C THR A 165 -5.99 9.39 14.58
N SER A 166 -5.63 8.15 14.89
CA SER A 166 -4.28 7.72 15.23
C SER A 166 -3.65 7.02 14.03
N TRP A 167 -2.61 7.63 13.45
CA TRP A 167 -2.03 7.18 12.18
C TRP A 167 -0.65 6.56 12.38
N LYS A 168 -0.45 5.38 11.81
CA LYS A 168 0.83 4.67 11.77
C LYS A 168 1.43 4.80 10.37
N PRO A 169 2.69 5.25 10.23
CA PRO A 169 3.36 5.23 8.94
C PRO A 169 3.56 3.77 8.48
N TYR A 170 3.49 3.54 7.16
CA TYR A 170 3.94 2.28 6.58
C TYR A 170 5.46 2.30 6.48
N GLU A 171 6.08 1.61 7.41
CA GLU A 171 7.49 1.31 7.45
C GLU A 171 7.60 -0.16 7.04
N GLY A 172 8.34 -0.46 5.98
CA GLY A 172 8.63 -1.86 5.63
C GLY A 172 9.64 -2.39 6.65
N ASP A 173 10.89 -2.61 6.20
CA ASP A 173 12.02 -2.73 7.13
C ASP A 173 12.52 -1.35 7.61
N CYS A 174 12.24 -0.28 6.84
CA CYS A 174 12.55 1.13 7.10
C CYS A 174 11.42 2.04 6.57
N THR A 175 11.47 3.36 6.80
CA THR A 175 10.59 4.36 6.16
C THR A 175 10.47 4.09 4.66
N LYS A 176 9.26 3.74 4.19
CA LYS A 176 9.05 3.34 2.80
C LYS A 176 8.47 4.49 1.98
N ILE A 177 9.24 4.89 0.95
CA ILE A 177 8.76 5.76 -0.13
C ILE A 177 8.60 4.89 -1.38
N PHE A 178 7.40 4.90 -1.95
CA PHE A 178 7.06 4.19 -3.17
C PHE A 178 7.30 5.09 -4.38
N PRO A 179 7.90 4.54 -5.46
CA PRO A 179 7.86 5.21 -6.76
C PRO A 179 6.42 5.26 -7.25
N GLY A 180 5.99 6.44 -7.69
CA GLY A 180 4.69 6.70 -8.27
C GLY A 180 4.76 6.70 -9.79
N ASN A 181 4.09 7.67 -10.41
CA ASN A 181 3.93 7.74 -11.86
C ASN A 181 5.04 8.58 -12.52
N THR A 182 5.37 8.22 -13.75
CA THR A 182 6.27 9.00 -14.64
C THR A 182 5.51 9.75 -15.73
N ASP A 183 4.22 9.45 -15.89
CA ASP A 183 3.30 10.11 -16.81
C ASP A 183 1.87 10.13 -16.23
N LYS A 184 0.92 10.70 -16.97
CA LYS A 184 -0.46 10.88 -16.48
C LYS A 184 -1.42 9.69 -16.72
N ASN A 185 -1.02 8.73 -17.55
CA ASN A 185 -1.89 7.68 -18.10
C ASN A 185 -1.51 6.26 -17.64
N THR A 186 -0.23 5.95 -17.48
CA THR A 186 0.24 4.61 -17.14
C THR A 186 -0.09 4.30 -15.68
N VAL A 187 -0.72 3.15 -15.46
CA VAL A 187 -0.98 2.65 -14.10
C VAL A 187 0.31 2.07 -13.53
N VAL A 188 0.71 2.52 -12.35
CA VAL A 188 1.85 1.99 -11.61
C VAL A 188 1.32 1.29 -10.36
N THR A 189 1.66 0.01 -10.20
CA THR A 189 1.22 -0.81 -9.06
C THR A 189 2.40 -1.16 -8.18
N ASN A 190 2.30 -0.83 -6.90
CA ASN A 190 3.29 -1.23 -5.89
C ASN A 190 2.69 -2.27 -4.96
N LYS A 191 3.39 -3.41 -4.81
CA LYS A 191 3.06 -4.43 -3.82
C LYS A 191 3.66 -4.05 -2.46
N LEU A 192 2.86 -4.22 -1.42
CA LEU A 192 3.32 -4.05 -0.04
C LEU A 192 4.11 -5.29 0.37
N GLU A 193 5.35 -5.07 0.80
CA GLU A 193 6.22 -6.11 1.35
C GLU A 193 5.60 -6.78 2.59
N ILE A 194 4.94 -5.99 3.43
CA ILE A 194 4.17 -6.46 4.57
C ILE A 194 2.74 -5.95 4.35
N PRO A 195 1.73 -6.83 4.22
CA PRO A 195 0.35 -6.39 4.10
C PRO A 195 -0.07 -5.51 5.29
N ILE A 196 -0.83 -4.45 5.02
CA ILE A 196 -1.39 -3.59 6.05
C ILE A 196 -2.72 -4.18 6.49
N LYS A 197 -2.93 -4.31 7.80
CA LYS A 197 -4.24 -4.61 8.38
C LYS A 197 -4.79 -3.34 9.02
N ALA A 198 -5.82 -2.75 8.41
CA ALA A 198 -6.40 -1.49 8.86
C ALA A 198 -7.79 -1.24 8.25
N ARG A 199 -8.55 -0.31 8.84
CA ARG A 199 -9.78 0.22 8.24
C ARG A 199 -9.52 1.43 7.35
N TYR A 200 -8.59 2.29 7.74
CA TYR A 200 -8.28 3.51 7.01
C TYR A 200 -6.87 3.46 6.42
N ILE A 201 -6.72 4.03 5.23
CA ILE A 201 -5.41 4.21 4.59
C ILE A 201 -5.31 5.62 4.00
N ARG A 202 -4.11 6.19 4.10
CA ARG A 202 -3.69 7.42 3.46
C ARG A 202 -2.58 7.13 2.48
N LEU A 203 -2.70 7.72 1.30
CA LEU A 203 -1.58 7.90 0.39
C LEU A 203 -1.10 9.34 0.51
N ILE A 204 0.13 9.51 0.98
CA ILE A 204 0.76 10.80 1.29
C ILE A 204 1.75 11.16 0.19
N VAL A 205 1.56 12.30 -0.45
CA VAL A 205 2.41 12.80 -1.53
C VAL A 205 3.79 13.15 -0.99
N LYS A 206 4.83 12.69 -1.69
CA LYS A 206 6.24 13.04 -1.44
C LYS A 206 6.91 13.75 -2.61
N GLY A 207 6.44 13.49 -3.83
CA GLY A 207 6.89 14.19 -5.03
C GLY A 207 5.78 14.22 -6.09
N PHE A 208 5.83 15.22 -6.97
CA PHE A 208 4.82 15.40 -8.02
C PHE A 208 5.37 16.18 -9.22
N ASN A 209 4.74 15.97 -10.38
CA ASN A 209 4.94 16.79 -11.58
C ASN A 209 3.78 17.77 -11.74
N GLY A 210 4.10 19.07 -11.87
CA GLY A 210 3.13 20.15 -12.13
C GLY A 210 2.20 20.52 -10.96
N HIS A 211 1.46 19.55 -10.41
CA HIS A 211 0.56 19.69 -9.25
C HIS A 211 0.29 18.30 -8.63
N PRO A 212 0.20 18.15 -7.29
CA PRO A 212 -0.18 16.88 -6.66
C PRO A 212 -1.58 16.45 -7.10
N THR A 213 -1.64 15.55 -8.07
CA THR A 213 -2.89 15.07 -8.65
C THR A 213 -2.80 13.59 -8.90
N MET A 214 -3.81 12.81 -8.51
CA MET A 214 -3.77 11.38 -8.73
C MET A 214 -5.13 10.71 -8.77
N ARG A 215 -5.09 9.49 -9.29
CA ARG A 215 -6.11 8.45 -9.24
C ARG A 215 -5.46 7.21 -8.63
N MET A 216 -6.22 6.42 -7.88
CA MET A 216 -5.70 5.23 -7.22
C MET A 216 -6.72 4.10 -7.08
N GLU A 217 -6.19 2.89 -6.87
CA GLU A 217 -6.94 1.70 -6.45
C GLU A 217 -6.17 1.01 -5.32
N LEU A 218 -6.90 0.37 -4.42
CA LEU A 218 -6.37 -0.47 -3.36
C LEU A 218 -6.69 -1.92 -3.70
N TYR A 219 -5.77 -2.83 -3.39
CA TYR A 219 -5.97 -4.26 -3.59
C TYR A 219 -5.80 -4.98 -2.26
N GLY A 220 -6.64 -5.98 -2.04
CA GLY A 220 -6.70 -6.64 -0.76
C GLY A 220 -7.89 -7.59 -0.64
N CYS A 221 -8.26 -7.88 0.59
CA CYS A 221 -9.42 -8.69 0.95
C CYS A 221 -9.94 -8.30 2.33
N MET A 222 -11.19 -8.67 2.60
CA MET A 222 -11.74 -8.61 3.96
C MET A 222 -10.99 -9.60 4.83
N GLU A 223 -10.65 -9.19 6.05
CA GLU A 223 -10.22 -10.14 7.05
C GLU A 223 -11.43 -11.00 7.44
N LEU A 224 -11.38 -12.29 7.12
CA LEU A 224 -12.36 -13.23 7.66
C LEU A 224 -12.16 -13.23 9.17
N SER A 225 -13.19 -12.82 9.92
CA SER A 225 -13.19 -13.00 11.37
C SER A 225 -13.01 -14.49 11.69
N PRO A 226 -12.07 -14.86 12.57
CA PRO A 226 -11.91 -16.25 13.00
C PRO A 226 -13.17 -16.80 13.68
#